data_AF-A0A4S8N0W0-F1
#
_entry.id   AF-A0A4S8N0W0-F1
#
_cell.length_a   1.000
_cell.length_b   1.000
_cell.length_c   1.000
_cell.angle_alpha   90.00
_cell.angle_beta   90.00
_cell.angle_gamma   90.00
#
_symmetry.space_group_name_H-M   'P 1'
#
loop_
_entity.id
_entity.type
_entity.pdbx_description
1 polymer ?
#
loop_
_entity_poly.entity_id
_entity_poly.type
_entity_poly.pdbx_seq_one_letter_code
_entity_poly.pdbx_strand_id
1 'polypeptide(L)'
;MSSLIGMPQGAEWLIILAIVILVFGAAKLPDLARGSGQALRIFKAETKGLKDDDDDEKPAGASGQLNPVDEEIAEGEIVDEQREKNI
;
A
#
# COMPACT_ATOMS: atom_id res chain seq x y z
N MET A 1 38.86 -13.22 27.20
CA MET A 1 37.60 -12.50 27.51
C MET A 1 37.47 -11.34 26.53
N SER A 2 37.23 -11.65 25.26
CA SER A 2 37.08 -10.66 24.20
C SER A 2 36.07 -11.21 23.19
N SER A 3 35.09 -10.37 22.84
CA SER A 3 34.23 -10.49 21.67
C SER A 3 33.06 -11.47 21.75
N LEU A 4 32.03 -11.02 22.47
CA LEU A 4 30.62 -11.16 22.05
C LEU A 4 30.34 -10.07 20.99
N ILE A 5 31.05 -10.16 19.87
CA ILE A 5 30.86 -9.35 18.65
C ILE A 5 30.51 -10.39 17.60
N GLY A 6 29.28 -10.40 17.10
CA GLY A 6 28.88 -11.39 16.08
C GLY A 6 27.50 -12.02 16.25
N MET A 7 26.74 -11.67 17.28
CA MET A 7 25.32 -11.98 17.28
C MET A 7 24.54 -10.71 16.98
N PRO A 8 23.96 -10.58 15.76
CA PRO A 8 23.22 -9.39 15.42
C PRO A 8 21.95 -9.30 16.26
N GLN A 9 21.95 -8.39 17.22
CA GLN A 9 20.84 -8.15 18.14
C GLN A 9 19.78 -7.29 17.46
N GLY A 10 19.32 -7.68 16.27
CA GLY A 10 18.33 -6.94 15.47
C GLY A 10 18.79 -5.59 14.91
N ALA A 11 19.79 -4.93 15.52
CA ALA A 11 20.28 -3.62 15.13
C ALA A 11 20.88 -3.62 13.72
N GLU A 12 21.54 -4.70 13.31
CA GLU A 12 22.08 -4.86 11.96
C GLU A 12 20.98 -4.86 10.90
N TRP A 13 19.82 -5.45 11.19
CA TRP A 13 18.68 -5.42 10.27
C TRP A 13 18.15 -3.99 10.07
N LEU A 14 18.13 -3.18 11.13
CA LEU A 14 17.75 -1.77 11.04
C LEU A 14 18.76 -0.97 10.20
N ILE A 15 20.05 -1.25 10.34
CA ILE A 15 21.10 -0.59 9.54
C ILE A 15 20.95 -0.95 8.05
N ILE A 16 20.75 -2.22 7.72
CA ILE A 16 20.52 -2.65 6.34
C ILE A 16 19.26 -1.99 5.77
N LEU A 17 18.16 -1.98 6.53
CA LEU A 17 16.92 -1.33 6.12
C LEU A 17 17.11 0.18 5.90
N ALA A 18 17.87 0.85 6.77
CA ALA A 18 18.19 2.27 6.63
C ALA A 18 18.98 2.55 5.33
N ILE A 19 19.96 1.70 4.98
CA ILE A 19 20.71 1.83 3.72
C ILE A 19 19.79 1.65 2.51
N VAL A 20 18.89 0.67 2.54
CA VAL A 20 17.91 0.45 1.46
C VAL A 20 17.00 1.67 1.31
N ILE A 21 16.47 2.22 2.40
CA ILE A 21 15.67 3.45 2.38
C ILE A 21 16.47 4.62 1.81
N LEU A 22 17.76 4.74 2.12
CA LEU A 22 18.61 5.83 1.62
C LEU A 22 18.83 5.74 0.10
N VAL A 23 19.05 4.54 -0.43
CA VAL A 23 19.29 4.32 -1.86
C VAL A 23 18.01 4.43 -2.70
N PHE A 24 16.91 3.84 -2.24
CA PHE A 24 15.65 3.80 -2.98
C PHE A 24 14.71 4.97 -2.65
N GLY A 25 14.84 5.57 -1.47
CA GLY A 25 13.93 6.58 -0.94
C GLY A 25 12.72 5.97 -0.22
N ALA A 26 12.25 6.62 0.85
CA ALA A 26 11.11 6.17 1.65
C ALA A 26 9.79 6.09 0.85
N ALA A 27 9.63 6.94 -0.17
CA ALA A 27 8.45 6.95 -1.03
C ALA A 27 8.39 5.77 -2.02
N LYS A 28 9.53 5.16 -2.39
CA LYS A 28 9.57 4.10 -3.41
C LYS A 28 9.40 2.69 -2.84
N LEU A 29 9.78 2.48 -1.59
CA LEU A 29 9.52 1.21 -0.90
C LEU A 29 8.04 0.78 -0.87
N PRO A 30 7.07 1.63 -0.51
CA PRO A 30 5.66 1.23 -0.48
C PRO A 30 5.12 0.94 -1.90
N ASP A 31 5.56 1.68 -2.92
CA ASP A 31 5.14 1.44 -4.31
C ASP A 31 5.65 0.09 -4.81
N LEU A 32 6.93 -0.22 -4.56
CA LEU A 32 7.54 -1.51 -4.89
C LEU A 32 6.87 -2.66 -4.13
N ALA A 33 6.62 -2.48 -2.83
CA ALA A 33 5.96 -3.49 -1.99
C ALA A 33 4.52 -3.75 -2.43
N ARG A 34 3.78 -2.72 -2.87
CA ARG A 34 2.42 -2.88 -3.40
C ARG A 34 2.42 -3.75 -4.66
N GLY A 35 3.27 -3.44 -5.63
CA GLY A 35 3.37 -4.23 -6.88
C GLY A 35 3.84 -5.66 -6.65
N SER A 36 4.91 -5.86 -5.87
CA SER A 36 5.41 -7.21 -5.54
C SER A 36 4.43 -8.00 -4.68
N GLY A 37 3.76 -7.36 -3.73
CA GLY A 37 2.75 -7.98 -2.86
C GLY A 37 1.52 -8.45 -3.63
N GLN A 38 1.06 -7.68 -4.63
CA GLN A 38 -0.03 -8.09 -5.52
C GLN A 38 0.37 -9.32 -6.36
N ALA A 39 1.57 -9.33 -6.95
CA ALA A 39 2.07 -10.47 -7.72
C ALA A 39 2.19 -11.74 -6.84
N LEU A 40 2.76 -11.61 -5.64
CA LEU A 40 2.87 -12.72 -4.69
C LEU A 40 1.50 -13.20 -4.22
N ARG A 41 0.52 -12.32 -4.06
CA ARG A 41 -0.85 -12.69 -3.68
C ARG A 41 -1.53 -13.51 -4.77
N ILE A 42 -1.41 -13.11 -6.03
CA ILE A 42 -1.96 -13.85 -7.17
C ILE A 42 -1.28 -15.21 -7.26
N PHE A 43 0.05 -15.25 -7.22
CA PHE A 43 0.82 -16.49 -7.21
C PHE A 43 0.43 -17.41 -6.05
N LYS A 44 0.26 -16.86 -4.83
CA LYS A 44 -0.16 -17.64 -3.65
C LYS A 44 -1.58 -18.17 -3.81
N ALA A 45 -2.50 -17.42 -4.40
CA ALA A 45 -3.88 -17.84 -4.63
C ALA A 45 -3.95 -18.96 -5.68
N GLU A 46 -3.27 -18.80 -6.81
CA GLU A 46 -3.17 -19.83 -7.84
C GLU A 46 -2.50 -21.09 -7.29
N THR A 47 -1.34 -20.93 -6.64
CA THR A 47 -0.64 -22.09 -6.06
C THR A 47 -1.36 -22.68 -4.84
N LYS A 48 -2.31 -21.97 -4.21
CA LYS A 48 -3.16 -22.54 -3.16
C LYS A 48 -4.15 -23.52 -3.81
N GLY A 49 -4.81 -23.14 -4.92
CA GLY A 49 -5.69 -24.06 -5.66
C GLY A 49 -5.01 -25.36 -6.14
N LEU A 50 -3.68 -25.38 -6.27
CA LEU A 50 -2.90 -26.60 -6.58
C LEU A 50 -2.52 -27.45 -5.35
N LYS A 51 -2.59 -26.89 -4.14
CA LYS A 51 -2.19 -27.54 -2.87
C LYS A 51 -3.36 -27.83 -1.92
N ASP A 52 -4.56 -27.40 -2.27
CA ASP A 52 -5.70 -27.29 -1.36
C ASP A 52 -6.83 -28.26 -1.74
N ASP A 53 -6.50 -29.49 -2.14
CA ASP A 53 -7.50 -30.57 -2.20
C ASP A 53 -7.91 -31.05 -0.78
N ASP A 54 -7.47 -30.38 0.30
CA ASP A 54 -7.66 -30.85 1.68
C ASP A 54 -8.06 -29.80 2.76
N ASP A 55 -8.10 -28.47 2.56
CA ASP A 55 -8.45 -27.56 3.69
C ASP A 55 -9.22 -26.26 3.32
N ASP A 56 -10.50 -26.26 3.70
CA ASP A 56 -11.54 -25.23 3.50
C ASP A 56 -11.19 -23.76 3.92
N GLU A 57 -11.69 -22.85 3.08
CA GLU A 57 -12.22 -21.48 3.28
C GLU A 57 -11.48 -20.38 4.10
N LYS A 58 -11.17 -19.25 3.43
CA LYS A 58 -11.55 -17.86 3.81
C LYS A 58 -11.10 -16.83 2.73
N PRO A 59 -11.92 -15.82 2.36
CA PRO A 59 -11.53 -14.82 1.37
C PRO A 59 -10.65 -13.74 2.00
N ALA A 60 -9.44 -13.54 1.50
CA ALA A 60 -8.57 -12.43 1.90
C ALA A 60 -8.66 -11.29 0.87
N GLY A 61 -9.79 -10.59 0.83
CA GLY A 61 -9.97 -9.34 0.11
C GLY A 61 -9.71 -8.14 1.02
N ALA A 62 -8.50 -7.60 1.03
CA ALA A 62 -8.25 -6.24 1.48
C ALA A 62 -7.65 -5.44 0.32
N SER A 63 -8.50 -4.64 -0.32
CA SER A 63 -8.14 -3.64 -1.32
C SER A 63 -7.54 -2.44 -0.60
N GLY A 64 -6.22 -2.26 -0.71
CA GLY A 64 -5.56 -1.02 -0.29
C GLY A 64 -5.68 0.05 -1.36
N GLN A 65 -6.91 0.50 -1.66
CA GLN A 65 -7.15 1.69 -2.45
C GLN A 65 -7.15 2.90 -1.49
N LEU A 66 -5.98 3.50 -1.26
CA LEU A 66 -5.90 4.83 -0.67
C LEU A 66 -5.91 5.82 -1.83
N ASN A 67 -7.10 6.24 -2.25
CA ASN A 67 -7.23 7.42 -3.09
C ASN A 67 -6.91 8.63 -2.19
N PRO A 68 -5.94 9.50 -2.55
CA PRO A 68 -5.89 10.82 -1.94
C PRO A 68 -7.21 11.51 -2.27
N VAL A 69 -7.96 11.89 -1.24
CA VAL A 69 -9.12 12.76 -1.35
C VAL A 69 -8.55 14.15 -1.57
N ASP A 70 -8.23 14.46 -2.83
CA ASP A 70 -7.94 15.81 -3.27
C ASP A 70 -9.28 16.56 -3.37
N GLU A 71 -9.58 17.34 -2.33
CA GLU A 71 -10.06 18.72 -2.45
C GLU A 71 -11.35 18.97 -3.25
N GLU A 72 -12.43 18.26 -2.92
CA GLU A 72 -13.81 18.72 -3.20
C GLU A 72 -14.36 19.43 -1.95
N ILE A 73 -13.84 20.62 -1.64
CA ILE A 73 -14.48 21.54 -0.70
C ILE A 73 -14.88 22.81 -1.45
N ALA A 74 -16.15 22.79 -1.83
CA ALA A 74 -17.14 23.86 -1.65
C ALA A 74 -17.01 25.20 -2.39
N GLU A 75 -18.20 25.72 -2.67
CA GLU A 75 -18.57 27.11 -2.91
C GLU A 75 -18.61 27.58 -4.37
N GLY A 76 -19.82 27.44 -4.91
CA GLY A 76 -20.30 28.06 -6.13
C GLY A 76 -21.82 27.90 -6.22
N GLU A 77 -22.51 28.19 -5.10
CA GLU A 77 -23.96 28.27 -5.02
C GLU A 77 -24.47 29.31 -6.04
N ILE A 78 -25.38 28.83 -6.89
CA ILE A 78 -26.13 29.52 -7.94
C ILE A 78 -26.21 31.05 -7.84
N VAL A 79 -25.50 31.74 -8.73
CA VAL A 79 -25.72 33.16 -9.04
C VAL A 79 -26.92 33.26 -10.00
N ASP A 80 -27.93 34.01 -9.54
CA ASP A 80 -29.08 34.53 -10.26
C ASP A 80 -28.85 34.77 -11.76
N GLU A 81 -29.63 34.09 -12.62
CA GLU A 81 -29.78 34.50 -14.02
C GLU A 81 -31.22 34.38 -14.51
N GLN A 82 -31.93 35.50 -14.33
CA GLN A 82 -32.72 36.15 -15.37
C GLN A 82 -34.00 35.47 -15.89
N ARG A 83 -35.06 36.30 -15.86
CA ARG A 83 -36.23 36.30 -16.75
C ARG A 83 -37.54 35.72 -16.20
N GLU A 84 -37.83 36.00 -14.93
CA GLU A 84 -39.07 36.75 -14.70
C GLU A 84 -38.96 38.10 -15.44
N LYS A 85 -40.04 38.55 -16.06
CA LYS A 85 -40.16 39.84 -16.77
C LYS A 85 -39.70 39.82 -18.23
N ASN A 86 -40.55 39.28 -19.11
CA ASN A 86 -40.98 40.03 -20.29
C ASN A 86 -42.11 39.33 -21.04
N ILE A 87 -43.28 39.97 -20.97
CA ILE A 87 -44.23 40.31 -22.07
C ILE A 87 -44.70 39.16 -22.96
#